data_AF-A0A2D4XQB6-F1
#
_entry.id   AF-A0A2D4XQB6-F1
#
_cell.length_a   1.000
_cell.length_b   1.000
_cell.length_c   1.000
_cell.angle_alpha   90.00
_cell.angle_beta   90.00
_cell.angle_gamma   90.00
#
_symmetry.space_group_name_H-M   'P 1'
#
loop_
_entity.id
_entity.type
_entity.pdbx_description
1 polymer ?
#
loop_
_entity_poly.entity_id
_entity_poly.type
_entity_poly.pdbx_seq_one_letter_code
_entity_poly.pdbx_strand_id
1 'polypeptide(L)'
;MLAELAAINGAFAIIKSTIANGKELASAGQAIADFAFAKEDLQAKASKKKNSTFGNDLQEFMALEEVKKKEAELKSIMYLYGRYGLWEDWVKFQADARRKRQEQIRKARLKRDKIVEIVGIVSLSAVILMLISAIGYVIMRRKLWL
;
A
#
# COMPACT_ATOMS: atom_id res chain seq x y z
N MET A 1 0.41 15.90 -0.14
CA MET A 1 0.57 16.31 1.28
C MET A 1 -0.63 17.10 1.79
N LEU A 2 -1.19 18.04 1.03
CA LEU A 2 -2.38 18.81 1.47
C LEU A 2 -3.63 17.93 1.65
N ALA A 3 -3.88 16.99 0.74
CA ALA A 3 -5.05 16.10 0.81
C ALA A 3 -4.97 15.16 2.03
N GLU A 4 -3.79 14.68 2.36
CA GLU A 4 -3.51 13.78 3.48
C GLU A 4 -3.63 14.51 4.81
N LEU A 5 -3.12 15.75 4.90
CA LEU A 5 -3.31 16.59 6.07
C LEU A 5 -4.79 16.94 6.29
N ALA A 6 -5.54 17.23 5.21
CA ALA A 6 -6.98 17.43 5.29
C ALA A 6 -7.72 16.17 5.79
N ALA A 7 -7.36 14.99 5.27
CA ALA A 7 -7.91 13.72 5.72
C ALA A 7 -7.60 13.44 7.20
N ILE A 8 -6.36 13.68 7.63
CA ILE A 8 -5.93 13.54 9.03
C ILE A 8 -6.75 14.48 9.93
N ASN A 9 -6.87 15.75 9.55
CA ASN A 9 -7.60 16.75 10.33
C ASN A 9 -9.10 16.42 10.41
N GLY A 10 -9.70 15.99 9.30
CA GLY A 10 -11.10 15.57 9.25
C GLY A 10 -11.37 14.34 10.11
N ALA A 11 -10.56 13.29 9.97
CA ALA A 11 -10.67 12.09 10.78
C ALA A 11 -10.52 12.41 12.27
N PHE A 12 -9.56 13.26 12.63
CA PHE A 12 -9.33 13.63 14.01
C PHE A 12 -10.45 14.49 14.62
N ALA A 13 -11.05 15.38 13.82
CA ALA A 13 -12.24 16.13 14.24
C ALA A 13 -13.42 15.20 14.53
N ILE A 14 -13.63 14.16 13.70
CA ILE A 14 -14.68 13.16 13.92
C ILE A 14 -14.42 12.41 15.24
N ILE A 15 -13.18 11.95 15.48
CA ILE A 15 -12.81 11.27 16.74
C ILE A 15 -13.13 12.14 17.96
N LYS A 16 -12.68 13.40 17.95
CA LYS A 16 -12.94 14.37 19.03
C LYS A 16 -14.43 14.61 19.24
N SER A 17 -15.17 14.85 18.16
CA SER A 17 -16.61 15.07 18.24
C SER A 17 -17.36 13.86 18.77
N THR A 18 -16.92 12.65 18.44
CA THR A 18 -17.54 11.39 18.91
C THR A 18 -17.41 11.28 20.42
N ILE A 19 -16.23 11.57 20.95
CA ILE A 19 -15.94 11.55 22.39
C ILE A 19 -16.68 12.69 23.11
N ALA A 20 -16.68 13.89 22.54
CA ALA A 20 -17.38 15.05 23.10
C ALA A 20 -18.90 14.81 23.19
N ASN A 21 -19.47 14.05 22.26
CA ASN A 21 -20.87 13.64 22.27
C ASN A 21 -21.16 12.45 23.22
N GLY A 22 -20.18 12.02 24.02
CA GLY A 22 -20.32 10.91 24.97
C GLY A 22 -20.47 9.53 24.33
N LYS A 23 -20.19 9.40 23.03
CA LYS A 23 -20.26 8.11 22.33
C LYS A 23 -18.99 7.30 22.60
N GLU A 24 -19.13 5.97 22.58
CA GLU A 24 -18.00 5.07 22.76
C GLU A 24 -16.96 5.25 21.66
N LEU A 25 -15.68 5.11 22.04
CA LEU A 25 -14.56 5.19 21.11
C LEU A 25 -14.67 4.19 19.95
N ALA A 26 -15.32 3.04 20.17
CA ALA A 26 -15.60 2.05 19.15
C ALA A 26 -16.40 2.62 17.96
N SER A 27 -17.30 3.58 18.21
CA SER A 27 -18.09 4.24 17.17
C SER A 27 -17.25 5.18 16.27
N ALA A 28 -16.08 5.62 16.75
CA ALA A 28 -15.09 6.36 15.95
C ALA A 28 -14.11 5.44 15.20
N GLY A 29 -14.32 4.11 15.21
CA GLY A 29 -13.38 3.13 14.65
C GLY A 29 -12.99 3.40 13.19
N GLN A 30 -13.93 3.82 12.35
CA GLN A 30 -13.64 4.18 10.95
C GLN A 30 -12.73 5.41 10.86
N ALA A 31 -13.01 6.46 11.64
CA ALA A 31 -12.19 7.67 11.66
C ALA A 31 -10.77 7.38 12.19
N ILE A 32 -10.64 6.49 13.17
CA ILE A 32 -9.33 6.03 13.68
C ILE A 32 -8.56 5.28 12.57
N ALA A 33 -9.24 4.46 11.79
CA ALA A 33 -8.63 3.77 10.64
C ALA A 33 -8.20 4.77 9.56
N ASP A 34 -9.06 5.71 9.19
CA ASP A 34 -8.77 6.74 8.18
C ASP A 34 -7.58 7.62 8.60
N PHE A 35 -7.51 8.00 9.88
CA PHE A 35 -6.34 8.69 10.45
C PHE A 35 -5.05 7.87 10.27
N ALA A 36 -5.10 6.57 10.59
CA ALA A 36 -3.94 5.69 10.47
C ALA A 36 -3.47 5.52 9.02
N PHE A 37 -4.40 5.36 8.08
CA PHE A 37 -4.08 5.25 6.65
C PHE A 37 -3.52 6.55 6.08
N ALA A 38 -4.15 7.68 6.37
CA ALA A 38 -3.69 8.98 5.90
C ALA A 38 -2.29 9.33 6.47
N LYS A 39 -2.00 8.93 7.72
CA LYS A 39 -0.66 9.05 8.31
C LYS A 39 0.38 8.21 7.56
N GLU A 40 0.07 6.94 7.27
CA GLU A 40 0.97 6.05 6.51
C GLU A 40 1.28 6.63 5.13
N ASP A 41 0.25 7.12 4.42
CA ASP A 41 0.41 7.72 3.10
C ASP A 41 1.23 9.00 3.13
N LEU A 42 1.04 9.85 4.15
CA LEU A 42 1.83 11.06 4.34
C LEU A 42 3.32 10.71 4.56
N GLN A 43 3.61 9.75 5.44
CA GLN A 43 4.98 9.29 5.70
C GLN A 43 5.63 8.64 4.46
N ALA A 44 4.86 7.88 3.68
CA ALA A 44 5.32 7.26 2.45
C ALA A 44 5.62 8.31 1.35
N LYS A 45 4.81 9.36 1.26
CA LYS A 45 5.07 10.47 0.33
C LYS A 45 6.26 11.31 0.77
N ALA A 46 6.42 11.52 2.07
CA ALA A 46 7.54 12.25 2.61
C ALA A 46 8.88 11.55 2.38
N SER A 47 8.94 10.25 2.63
CA SER A 47 10.14 9.46 2.35
C SER A 47 10.52 9.43 0.86
N LYS A 48 9.53 9.41 -0.04
CA LYS A 48 9.79 9.52 -1.50
C LYS A 48 10.32 10.90 -1.91
N LYS A 49 9.82 11.97 -1.28
CA LYS A 49 10.16 13.36 -1.64
C LYS A 49 11.52 13.81 -1.09
N LYS A 50 11.98 13.21 0.00
CA LYS A 50 13.36 13.38 0.51
C LYS A 50 14.44 13.04 -0.52
N ASN A 51 14.13 12.21 -1.53
CA ASN A 51 15.03 11.89 -2.64
C ASN A 51 14.95 12.90 -3.81
N SER A 52 14.18 13.99 -3.68
CA SER A 52 14.08 15.06 -4.68
C SER A 52 14.77 16.33 -4.17
N THR A 53 15.68 16.88 -4.97
CA THR A 53 16.59 17.99 -4.61
C THR A 53 15.90 19.37 -4.49
N PHE A 54 14.58 19.44 -4.62
CA PHE A 54 13.80 20.69 -4.74
C PHE A 54 12.59 20.76 -3.77
N GLY A 55 12.74 20.22 -2.55
CA GLY A 55 11.67 20.16 -1.54
C GLY A 55 11.69 21.29 -0.50
N ASN A 56 10.49 21.75 -0.09
CA ASN A 56 10.31 22.63 1.07
C ASN A 56 10.33 21.80 2.36
N ASP A 57 11.54 21.39 2.78
CA ASP A 57 11.78 20.44 3.89
C ASP A 57 11.20 20.91 5.24
N LEU A 58 11.16 22.22 5.48
CA LEU A 58 10.65 22.78 6.74
C LEU A 58 9.14 22.58 6.87
N GLN A 59 8.38 22.89 5.83
CA GLN A 59 6.92 22.75 5.85
C GLN A 59 6.51 21.28 6.03
N GLU A 60 7.26 20.37 5.41
CA GLU A 60 7.07 18.92 5.55
C GLU A 60 7.39 18.43 6.96
N PHE A 61 8.50 18.88 7.54
CA PHE A 61 8.85 18.58 8.92
C PHE A 61 7.75 19.05 9.89
N MET A 62 7.27 20.28 9.73
CA MET A 62 6.21 20.83 10.56
C MET A 62 4.90 20.05 10.44
N ALA A 63 4.54 19.63 9.23
CA ALA A 63 3.38 18.78 9.00
C ALA A 63 3.50 17.41 9.68
N LEU A 64 4.67 16.76 9.59
CA LEU A 64 4.93 15.49 10.25
C LEU A 64 4.88 15.62 11.79
N GLU A 65 5.42 16.70 12.34
CA GLU A 65 5.33 17.00 13.78
C GLU A 65 3.89 17.23 14.23
N GLU A 66 3.07 17.94 13.45
CA GLU A 66 1.66 18.11 13.74
C GLU A 66 0.92 16.77 13.80
N VAL A 67 1.21 15.86 12.87
CA VAL A 67 0.61 14.52 12.86
C VAL A 67 1.06 13.69 14.05
N LYS A 68 2.33 13.77 14.46
CA LYS A 68 2.81 13.11 15.69
C LYS A 68 2.08 13.63 16.93
N LYS A 69 1.82 14.94 17.02
CA LYS A 69 1.04 15.51 18.14
C LYS A 69 -0.38 14.94 18.18
N LYS A 70 -1.05 14.84 17.02
CA LYS A 70 -2.39 14.22 16.93
C LYS A 70 -2.37 12.73 17.28
N GLU A 71 -1.31 12.01 16.92
CA GLU A 71 -1.14 10.61 17.31
C GLU A 71 -0.95 10.45 18.82
N ALA A 72 -0.16 11.33 19.45
CA ALA A 72 0.00 11.34 20.90
C ALA A 72 -1.33 11.65 21.61
N GLU A 73 -2.12 12.58 21.07
CA GLU A 73 -3.44 12.90 21.59
C GLU A 73 -4.43 11.73 21.39
N LEU A 74 -4.39 11.06 20.24
CA LEU A 74 -5.16 9.82 20.00
C LEU A 74 -4.78 8.73 21.00
N LYS A 75 -3.50 8.57 21.31
CA LYS A 75 -3.03 7.62 22.34
C LYS A 75 -3.62 7.95 23.71
N SER A 76 -3.60 9.22 24.12
CA SER A 76 -4.24 9.66 25.37
C SER A 76 -5.74 9.37 25.38
N ILE A 77 -6.43 9.65 24.27
CA ILE A 77 -7.84 9.32 24.07
C ILE A 77 -8.10 7.82 24.24
N MET A 78 -7.26 6.96 23.64
CA MET A 78 -7.42 5.50 23.73
C MET A 78 -7.18 4.96 25.14
N TYR A 79 -6.34 5.61 25.94
CA TYR A 79 -6.19 5.25 27.36
C TYR A 79 -7.33 5.75 28.24
N LEU A 80 -7.87 6.94 27.96
CA LEU A 80 -8.92 7.56 28.77
C LEU A 80 -10.31 6.98 28.49
N TYR A 81 -10.62 6.73 27.21
CA TYR A 81 -11.96 6.36 26.76
C TYR A 81 -12.02 4.93 26.18
N GLY A 82 -10.88 4.24 26.09
CA GLY A 82 -10.81 2.87 25.61
C GLY A 82 -10.69 1.84 26.72
N ARG A 83 -10.70 0.56 26.33
CA ARG A 83 -10.37 -0.53 27.26
C ARG A 83 -8.89 -0.50 27.64
N TYR A 84 -8.55 -1.10 28.78
CA TYR A 84 -7.16 -1.33 29.17
C TYR A 84 -6.40 -2.09 28.07
N GLY A 85 -5.20 -1.63 27.73
CA GLY A 85 -4.36 -2.22 26.67
C GLY A 85 -4.81 -1.94 25.23
N LEU A 86 -5.83 -1.09 25.00
CA LEU A 86 -6.38 -0.87 23.67
C LEU A 86 -5.35 -0.30 22.69
N TRP A 87 -4.50 0.62 23.16
CA TRP A 87 -3.45 1.22 22.33
C TRP A 87 -2.45 0.16 21.85
N GLU A 88 -1.98 -0.69 22.77
CA GLU A 88 -1.00 -1.73 22.50
C GLU A 88 -1.55 -2.76 21.50
N ASP A 89 -2.81 -3.16 21.68
CA ASP A 89 -3.49 -4.08 20.77
C ASP A 89 -3.73 -3.44 19.40
N TRP A 90 -4.05 -2.15 19.35
CA TRP A 90 -4.17 -1.41 18.10
C TRP A 90 -2.85 -1.30 17.34
N VAL A 91 -1.74 -1.02 18.04
CA VAL A 91 -0.40 -0.99 17.43
C VAL A 91 -0.03 -2.36 16.84
N LYS A 92 -0.30 -3.46 17.57
CA LYS A 92 -0.12 -4.83 17.05
C LYS A 92 -0.98 -5.07 15.81
N PHE A 93 -2.26 -4.71 15.86
CA PHE A 93 -3.17 -4.83 14.74
C PHE A 93 -2.67 -4.09 13.49
N GLN A 94 -2.17 -2.86 13.64
CA GLN A 94 -1.56 -2.12 12.54
C GLN A 94 -0.32 -2.81 11.97
N ALA A 95 0.56 -3.31 12.82
CA ALA A 95 1.76 -4.03 12.39
C ALA A 95 1.39 -5.27 11.58
N ASP A 96 0.41 -6.06 12.04
CA ASP A 96 -0.07 -7.24 11.33
C ASP A 96 -0.79 -6.87 10.02
N ALA A 97 -1.59 -5.81 10.00
CA ALA A 97 -2.21 -5.29 8.79
C ALA A 97 -1.18 -4.84 7.75
N ARG A 98 -0.06 -4.23 8.18
CA ARG A 98 1.06 -3.90 7.29
C ARG A 98 1.74 -5.15 6.74
N ARG A 99 2.04 -6.14 7.60
CA ARG A 99 2.64 -7.42 7.17
C ARG A 99 1.77 -8.12 6.14
N LYS A 100 0.47 -8.26 6.41
CA LYS A 100 -0.50 -8.87 5.47
C LYS A 100 -0.54 -8.14 4.12
N ARG A 101 -0.54 -6.80 4.11
CA ARG A 101 -0.48 -6.01 2.86
C ARG A 101 0.80 -6.30 2.07
N GLN A 102 1.95 -6.34 2.73
CA GLN A 102 3.24 -6.65 2.08
C GLN A 102 3.29 -8.08 1.52
N GLU A 103 2.78 -9.05 2.27
CA GLU A 103 2.68 -10.43 1.79
C GLU A 103 1.76 -10.57 0.58
N GLN A 104 0.62 -9.87 0.57
CA GLN A 104 -0.29 -9.85 -0.58
C GLN A 104 0.39 -9.23 -1.82
N ILE A 105 1.11 -8.11 -1.65
CA ILE A 105 1.89 -7.48 -2.74
C ILE A 105 2.95 -8.46 -3.27
N ARG A 106 3.68 -9.14 -2.38
CA ARG A 106 4.70 -10.13 -2.77
C ARG A 106 4.08 -11.31 -3.52
N LYS A 107 2.99 -11.88 -3.02
CA LYS A 107 2.26 -12.98 -3.67
C LYS A 107 1.72 -12.55 -5.05
N ALA A 108 1.21 -11.33 -5.16
CA ALA A 108 0.74 -10.78 -6.43
C ALA A 108 1.87 -10.61 -7.45
N ARG A 109 3.06 -10.13 -7.03
CA ARG A 109 4.25 -10.06 -7.89
C ARG A 109 4.67 -11.44 -8.38
N LEU A 110 4.83 -12.40 -7.47
CA LEU A 110 5.21 -13.78 -7.81
C LEU A 110 4.22 -14.43 -8.80
N LYS A 111 2.92 -14.17 -8.67
CA LYS A 111 1.92 -14.65 -9.63
C LYS A 111 2.11 -14.04 -11.01
N ARG A 112 2.38 -12.72 -11.09
CA ARG A 112 2.66 -12.04 -12.36
C ARG A 112 3.93 -12.58 -13.01
N ASP A 113 4.99 -12.76 -12.25
CA ASP A 113 6.26 -13.26 -12.74
C ASP A 113 6.10 -14.67 -13.34
N LYS A 114 5.38 -15.56 -12.65
CA LYS A 114 5.06 -16.90 -13.16
C LYS A 114 4.24 -16.88 -14.46
N ILE A 115 3.26 -15.97 -14.57
CA ILE A 115 2.47 -15.84 -15.81
C ILE A 115 3.36 -15.37 -16.95
N VAL A 116 4.22 -14.37 -16.72
CA VAL A 116 5.16 -13.86 -17.73
C VAL A 116 6.15 -14.94 -18.16
N GLU A 117 6.69 -15.72 -17.22
CA GLU A 117 7.59 -16.83 -17.52
C GLU A 117 6.92 -17.91 -18.37
N ILE A 118 5.72 -18.35 -17.99
CA ILE A 118 4.96 -19.36 -18.74
C ILE A 118 4.63 -18.85 -20.15
N VAL A 119 4.15 -17.61 -20.28
CA VAL A 119 3.84 -17.00 -21.58
C VAL A 119 5.10 -16.86 -22.43
N GLY A 120 6.24 -16.49 -21.83
CA GLY A 120 7.53 -16.43 -22.50
C GLY A 120 7.96 -17.79 -23.05
N ILE A 121 7.87 -18.85 -22.24
CA ILE A 121 8.23 -20.21 -22.65
C ILE A 121 7.29 -20.73 -23.77
N VAL A 122 5.97 -20.53 -23.62
CA VAL A 122 4.98 -20.96 -24.62
C VAL A 122 5.15 -20.21 -25.95
N SER A 123 5.36 -18.89 -25.91
CA SER A 123 5.59 -18.11 -27.13
C SER A 123 6.89 -18.50 -27.84
N LEU A 124 7.98 -18.71 -27.09
CA LEU A 124 9.26 -19.14 -27.66
C LEU A 124 9.15 -20.53 -28.30
N SER A 125 8.53 -21.49 -27.62
CA SER A 125 8.32 -22.85 -28.15
C SER A 125 7.43 -22.86 -29.39
N ALA A 126 6.37 -22.05 -29.43
CA ALA A 126 5.52 -21.90 -30.62
C ALA A 126 6.29 -21.36 -31.83
N VAL A 127 7.16 -20.37 -31.64
CA VAL A 127 8.02 -19.82 -32.70
C VAL A 127 8.98 -20.88 -33.23
N ILE A 128 9.62 -21.66 -32.34
CA ILE A 128 10.54 -22.73 -32.74
C ILE A 128 9.80 -23.80 -33.57
N LEU A 129 8.61 -24.22 -33.14
CA LEU A 129 7.80 -25.19 -33.88
C LEU A 129 7.39 -24.68 -35.26
N MET A 130 7.00 -23.41 -35.38
CA MET A 130 6.71 -22.78 -36.67
C MET A 130 7.93 -22.77 -37.59
N LEU A 131 9.12 -22.45 -37.08
CA LEU A 131 10.35 -22.47 -37.86
C LEU A 131 10.70 -23.88 -38.36
N ILE A 132 10.57 -24.90 -37.50
CA ILE A 132 10.81 -26.30 -37.89
C ILE A 132 9.83 -26.74 -38.98
N SER A 133 8.54 -26.40 -38.83
CA SER A 133 7.51 -26.71 -39.82
C SER A 133 7.78 -26.04 -41.18
N ALA A 134 8.18 -24.77 -41.17
CA ALA A 134 8.54 -24.02 -42.38
C ALA A 134 9.76 -24.63 -43.10
N ILE A 135 10.80 -25.00 -42.36
CA ILE A 135 12.00 -25.66 -42.92
C ILE A 135 11.61 -27.01 -43.55
N GLY A 136 10.81 -27.81 -42.84
CA GLY A 136 10.31 -29.10 -43.35
C GLY A 136 9.52 -28.96 -44.66
N TYR A 137 8.63 -27.96 -44.73
CA TYR A 137 7.85 -27.67 -45.93
C TYR A 137 8.75 -27.31 -47.13
N VAL A 138 9.76 -26.46 -46.92
CA VAL A 138 10.70 -26.07 -47.98
C VAL A 138 11.50 -27.27 -48.51
N ILE A 139 11.98 -28.15 -47.62
CA ILE A 139 12.72 -29.36 -48.00
C ILE A 139 11.83 -30.31 -48.81
N MET A 140 10.59 -30.55 -48.35
CA MET A 140 9.64 -31.43 -49.04
C MET A 140 9.29 -30.89 -50.44
N ARG A 141 9.02 -29.59 -50.56
CA ARG A 141 8.72 -28.96 -51.86
C ARG A 141 9.89 -29.05 -52.84
N ARG A 142 11.13 -28.90 -52.35
CA ARG A 142 12.34 -29.00 -53.20
C ARG A 142 12.57 -30.43 -53.70
N LYS A 143 12.28 -31.44 -52.87
CA LYS A 143 12.41 -32.86 -53.24
C LYS A 143 11.35 -33.32 -54.26
N LEU A 144 10.20 -32.64 -54.32
CA LEU A 144 9.11 -32.94 -55.25
C LEU A 144 9.35 -32.40 -56.68
N TRP A 145 10.35 -31.53 -56.85
CA TRP A 145 10.69 -30.88 -58.14
C TRP A 145 11.94 -31.48 -58.81
N LEU A 146 12.57 -32.48 -58.20
CA LEU A 146 13.70 -33.26 -58.71
C LEU A 146 13.25 -34.69 -59.00
#